data_AF-A0A7W1ZYU4-F1
#
_entry.id   AF-A0A7W1ZYU4-F1
#
_cell.length_a   1.000
_cell.length_b   1.000
_cell.length_c   1.000
_cell.angle_alpha   90.00
_cell.angle_beta   90.00
_cell.angle_gamma   90.00
#
_symmetry.space_group_name_H-M   'P 1'
#
loop_
_entity.id
_entity.type
_entity.pdbx_description
1 polymer ?
#
loop_
_entity_poly.entity_id
_entity_poly.type
_entity_poly.pdbx_seq_one_letter_code
_entity_poly.pdbx_strand_id
1 'polypeptide(L)'
;KVEGWAGPGRGVVEMPAEDWHPYSPYNFITPPFPGYVSGHSTVSAAVAKVLELFTGNDRFGEVEKRKAGMMTEADFACEKIQTRLGQSPTDAKLTCEVALDLPTFSATAEMAGISRVMGGYHIQADNVAGLELGRKVANYVFPKTQAYFDGKASVR
;
A
#
# COMPACT_ATOMS: atom_id res chain seq x y z
N LYS A 1 10.75 22.22 -11.93
CA LYS A 1 11.09 21.64 -10.61
C LYS A 1 9.84 21.05 -10.00
N VAL A 2 9.98 20.01 -9.18
CA VAL A 2 8.89 19.28 -8.50
C VAL A 2 9.23 19.15 -7.02
N GLU A 3 8.23 18.94 -6.18
CA GLU A 3 8.46 18.51 -4.81
C GLU A 3 8.62 16.99 -4.75
N GLY A 4 9.63 16.52 -4.02
CA GLY A 4 9.90 15.09 -3.88
C GLY A 4 10.62 14.78 -2.59
N TRP A 5 10.52 13.52 -2.15
CA TRP A 5 11.36 13.02 -1.08
C TRP A 5 12.81 12.98 -1.55
N ALA A 6 13.68 13.66 -0.83
CA ALA A 6 15.10 13.73 -1.15
C ALA A 6 15.86 12.50 -0.65
N GLY A 7 15.23 11.44 -0.19
CA GLY A 7 15.94 10.32 0.42
C GLY A 7 16.15 10.49 1.93
N PRO A 8 16.82 9.51 2.58
CA PRO A 8 16.81 9.39 4.03
C PRO A 8 17.31 10.62 4.78
N GLY A 9 16.50 11.11 5.72
CA GLY A 9 16.83 12.23 6.61
C GLY A 9 16.83 13.60 5.94
N ARG A 10 16.49 13.69 4.64
CA ARG A 10 16.48 14.94 3.87
C ARG A 10 15.08 15.53 3.70
N GLY A 11 14.04 14.77 4.08
CA GLY A 11 12.65 15.21 4.00
C GLY A 11 12.20 15.46 2.55
N VAL A 12 11.18 16.30 2.40
CA VAL A 12 10.67 16.73 1.08
C VAL A 12 11.35 18.03 0.66
N VAL A 13 11.84 18.11 -0.57
CA VAL A 13 12.49 19.32 -1.13
C VAL A 13 11.96 19.63 -2.53
N GLU A 14 12.25 20.84 -3.01
CA GLU A 14 12.09 21.19 -4.42
C GLU A 14 13.33 20.71 -5.22
N MET A 15 13.12 19.93 -6.28
CA MET A 15 14.19 19.34 -7.10
C MET A 15 13.87 19.40 -8.60
N PRO A 16 14.87 19.29 -9.49
CA PRO A 16 14.64 18.95 -10.90
C PRO A 16 13.86 17.63 -11.03
N ALA A 17 13.06 17.47 -12.09
CA ALA A 17 12.21 16.28 -12.23
C ALA A 17 13.02 15.02 -12.56
N GLU A 18 14.17 15.20 -13.22
CA GLU A 18 15.15 14.18 -13.52
C GLU A 18 15.83 13.57 -12.29
N ASP A 19 15.84 14.30 -11.16
CA ASP A 19 16.41 13.84 -9.89
C ASP A 19 15.37 13.15 -9.00
N TRP A 20 14.08 13.21 -9.38
CA TRP A 20 12.99 12.61 -8.59
C TRP A 20 13.08 11.09 -8.61
N HIS A 21 12.83 10.48 -7.45
CA HIS A 21 12.73 9.03 -7.33
C HIS A 21 11.62 8.62 -6.36
N PRO A 22 11.12 7.38 -6.44
CA PRO A 22 10.12 6.83 -5.52
C PRO A 22 10.59 6.87 -4.06
N TYR A 23 9.63 6.85 -3.13
CA TYR A 23 9.89 6.74 -1.69
C TYR A 23 10.36 5.32 -1.38
N SER A 24 11.66 5.10 -1.50
CA SER A 24 12.29 3.81 -1.34
C SER A 24 13.79 3.90 -1.04
N PRO A 25 14.35 3.05 -0.17
CA PRO A 25 15.80 2.94 -0.05
C PRO A 25 16.42 2.43 -1.37
N TYR A 26 17.66 2.83 -1.64
CA TYR A 26 18.35 2.56 -2.92
C TYR A 26 18.54 1.07 -3.25
N ASN A 27 18.45 0.19 -2.25
CA ASN A 27 18.51 -1.27 -2.41
C ASN A 27 17.15 -1.90 -2.73
N PHE A 28 16.05 -1.13 -2.69
CA PHE A 28 14.70 -1.58 -3.00
C PHE A 28 14.19 -0.78 -4.21
N ILE A 29 14.52 -1.24 -5.41
CA ILE A 29 14.20 -0.54 -6.65
C ILE A 29 12.77 -0.85 -7.12
N THR A 30 12.24 0.02 -7.99
CA THR A 30 11.02 -0.25 -8.75
C THR A 30 11.13 -1.61 -9.45
N PRO A 31 10.17 -2.53 -9.25
CA PRO A 31 10.24 -3.85 -9.86
C PRO A 31 10.31 -3.80 -11.39
N PRO A 32 11.04 -4.73 -12.04
CA PRO A 32 11.33 -4.68 -13.48
C PRO A 32 10.20 -5.30 -14.32
N PHE A 33 8.97 -4.81 -14.17
CA PHE A 33 7.81 -5.21 -14.97
C PHE A 33 6.86 -4.03 -15.23
N PRO A 34 5.96 -4.11 -16.23
CA PRO A 34 5.03 -3.02 -16.54
C PRO A 34 4.16 -2.60 -15.35
N GLY A 35 3.90 -1.29 -15.24
CA GLY A 35 3.15 -0.72 -14.12
C GLY A 35 1.63 -0.98 -14.14
N TYR A 36 1.02 -1.24 -15.30
CA TYR A 36 -0.42 -1.46 -15.41
C TYR A 36 -0.77 -2.94 -15.54
N VAL A 37 -1.66 -3.52 -14.73
CA VAL A 37 -2.25 -2.96 -13.49
C VAL A 37 -1.33 -3.18 -12.28
N SER A 38 -1.60 -2.50 -11.17
CA SER A 38 -0.89 -2.78 -9.91
C SER A 38 -1.14 -4.21 -9.42
N GLY A 39 -0.08 -5.01 -9.38
CA GLY A 39 -0.14 -6.39 -8.88
C GLY A 39 -0.47 -6.45 -7.38
N HIS A 40 0.10 -5.55 -6.58
CA HIS A 40 -0.18 -5.48 -5.14
C HIS A 40 -1.66 -5.16 -4.87
N SER A 41 -2.21 -4.20 -5.61
CA SER A 41 -3.63 -3.84 -5.56
C SER A 41 -4.53 -4.99 -5.97
N THR A 42 -4.12 -5.76 -6.99
CA THR A 42 -4.85 -6.95 -7.45
C THR A 42 -4.88 -8.03 -6.38
N VAL A 43 -3.73 -8.36 -5.78
CA VAL A 43 -3.63 -9.42 -4.77
C VAL A 43 -4.36 -9.01 -3.49
N SER A 44 -4.18 -7.77 -3.00
CA SER A 44 -4.82 -7.32 -1.77
C SER A 44 -6.35 -7.36 -1.89
N ALA A 45 -6.91 -6.85 -2.99
CA ALA A 45 -8.35 -6.88 -3.23
C ALA A 45 -8.90 -8.30 -3.43
N ALA A 46 -8.15 -9.19 -4.08
CA ALA A 46 -8.54 -10.58 -4.23
C ALA A 46 -8.64 -11.29 -2.88
N VAL A 47 -7.62 -11.14 -2.03
CA VAL A 47 -7.59 -11.74 -0.69
C VAL A 47 -8.70 -11.16 0.17
N ALA A 48 -8.86 -9.84 0.21
CA ALA A 48 -9.93 -9.20 0.98
C ALA A 48 -11.32 -9.70 0.57
N LYS A 49 -11.58 -9.81 -0.75
CA LYS A 49 -12.86 -10.30 -1.24
C LYS A 49 -13.07 -11.78 -0.92
N VAL A 50 -12.02 -12.60 -0.99
CA VAL A 50 -12.12 -14.01 -0.57
C VAL A 50 -12.42 -14.12 0.93
N LEU A 51 -11.77 -13.32 1.77
CA LEU A 51 -12.04 -13.30 3.22
C LEU A 51 -13.47 -12.87 3.51
N GLU A 52 -13.96 -11.81 2.87
CA GLU A 52 -15.36 -11.36 2.99
C GLU A 52 -16.34 -12.48 2.62
N LEU A 53 -16.12 -13.15 1.48
CA LEU A 53 -16.98 -14.24 1.03
C LEU A 53 -16.93 -15.45 1.98
N PHE A 54 -15.75 -15.75 2.53
CA PHE A 54 -15.54 -16.87 3.43
C PHE A 54 -16.16 -16.67 4.81
N THR A 55 -16.00 -15.49 5.40
CA THR A 55 -16.55 -15.15 6.73
C THR A 55 -18.01 -14.71 6.67
N GLY A 56 -18.52 -14.43 5.47
CA GLY A 56 -19.85 -13.87 5.24
C GLY A 56 -19.98 -12.39 5.61
N ASN A 57 -18.88 -11.69 5.92
CA ASN A 57 -18.88 -10.26 6.20
C ASN A 57 -17.50 -9.62 5.94
N ASP A 58 -17.47 -8.31 5.69
CA ASP A 58 -16.24 -7.57 5.37
C ASP A 58 -15.46 -7.10 6.62
N ARG A 59 -15.85 -7.48 7.84
CA ARG A 59 -15.24 -6.94 9.06
C ARG A 59 -13.83 -7.50 9.27
N PHE A 60 -12.89 -6.59 9.52
CA PHE A 60 -11.58 -6.96 10.07
C PHE A 60 -11.48 -6.45 11.51
N GLY A 61 -11.52 -5.13 11.70
CA GLY A 61 -11.64 -4.50 13.03
C GLY A 61 -10.33 -4.49 13.81
N GLU A 62 -9.20 -4.45 13.11
CA GLU A 62 -7.87 -4.44 13.69
C GLU A 62 -7.24 -3.04 13.64
N VAL A 63 -6.25 -2.79 14.50
CA VAL A 63 -5.43 -1.57 14.46
C VAL A 63 -3.97 -1.97 14.43
N GLU A 64 -3.28 -1.62 13.35
CA GLU A 64 -1.87 -1.93 13.18
C GLU A 64 -1.00 -0.76 13.64
N LYS A 65 -0.11 -1.00 14.59
CA LYS A 65 0.83 0.00 15.10
C LYS A 65 2.13 -0.06 14.32
N ARG A 66 2.55 1.06 13.76
CA ARG A 66 3.78 1.20 12.97
C ARG A 66 4.57 2.43 13.37
N LYS A 67 5.85 2.42 13.01
CA LYS A 67 6.70 3.60 13.11
C LYS A 67 7.01 4.13 11.70
N ALA A 68 6.66 5.38 11.42
CA ALA A 68 6.99 6.04 10.17
C ALA A 68 8.51 6.02 9.94
N GLY A 69 8.91 5.76 8.70
CA GLY A 69 10.32 5.64 8.33
C GLY A 69 11.01 4.32 8.75
N MET A 70 10.34 3.38 9.45
CA MET A 70 11.03 2.20 10.00
C MET A 70 11.72 1.29 8.97
N MET A 71 11.33 1.35 7.70
CA MET A 71 11.94 0.56 6.61
C MET A 71 12.78 1.41 5.65
N THR A 72 12.77 2.73 5.80
CA THR A 72 13.33 3.68 4.83
C THR A 72 14.35 4.63 5.46
N GLU A 73 14.11 5.05 6.71
CA GLU A 73 14.79 6.14 7.41
C GLU A 73 14.95 5.83 8.91
N ALA A 74 15.13 4.55 9.28
CA ALA A 74 15.09 4.09 10.67
C ALA A 74 16.10 4.78 11.61
N ASP A 75 17.22 5.25 11.06
CA ASP A 75 18.31 5.91 11.79
C ASP A 75 18.10 7.42 11.97
N PHE A 76 16.99 7.98 11.47
CA PHE A 76 16.71 9.41 11.54
C PHE A 76 15.64 9.75 12.57
N ALA A 77 15.83 10.90 13.23
CA ALA A 77 14.84 11.44 14.15
C ALA A 77 13.55 11.80 13.40
N CYS A 78 12.40 11.66 14.07
CA CYS A 78 11.09 11.88 13.47
C CYS A 78 10.94 13.30 12.85
N GLU A 79 11.48 14.31 13.53
CA GLU A 79 11.54 15.70 13.05
C GLU A 79 12.26 15.82 11.71
N LYS A 80 13.34 15.07 11.51
CA LYS A 80 14.10 15.07 10.25
C LYS A 80 13.33 14.39 9.13
N ILE A 81 12.71 13.24 9.41
CA ILE A 81 11.90 12.50 8.43
C ILE A 81 10.72 13.36 7.95
N GLN A 82 10.09 14.11 8.85
CA GLN A 82 8.92 14.94 8.55
C GLN A 82 9.25 16.39 8.14
N THR A 83 10.52 16.71 7.89
CA THR A 83 10.93 18.02 7.37
C THR A 83 10.39 18.22 5.95
N ARG A 84 9.85 19.41 5.66
CA ARG A 84 9.36 19.76 4.32
C ARG A 84 9.89 21.13 3.93
N LEU A 85 10.49 21.22 2.75
CA LEU A 85 11.11 22.41 2.18
C LEU A 85 12.11 23.08 3.14
N GLY A 86 12.90 22.27 3.86
CA GLY A 86 13.87 22.73 4.85
C GLY A 86 13.27 23.23 6.16
N GLN A 87 11.95 23.11 6.34
CA GLN A 87 11.26 23.50 7.56
C GLN A 87 10.91 22.27 8.38
N SER A 88 11.34 22.27 9.64
CA SER A 88 10.93 21.26 10.62
C SER A 88 9.42 21.33 10.85
N PRO A 89 8.74 20.20 11.09
CA PRO A 89 7.31 20.19 11.39
C PRO A 89 7.01 21.01 12.65
N THR A 90 5.93 21.79 12.60
CA THR A 90 5.50 22.66 13.72
C THR A 90 4.45 22.01 14.62
N ASP A 91 4.14 20.73 14.42
CA ASP A 91 3.14 20.02 15.20
C ASP A 91 3.63 19.80 16.64
N ALA A 92 2.88 20.35 17.61
CA ALA A 92 3.15 20.19 19.04
C ALA A 92 3.09 18.72 19.51
N LYS A 93 2.48 17.82 18.72
CA LYS A 93 2.37 16.39 18.98
C LYS A 93 3.13 15.54 17.95
N LEU A 94 4.21 16.08 17.39
CA LEU A 94 5.04 15.36 16.43
C LEU A 94 5.39 13.95 16.95
N THR A 95 4.94 12.95 16.20
CA THR A 95 5.23 11.54 16.47
C THR A 95 5.41 10.80 15.16
N CYS A 96 6.23 9.76 15.21
CA CYS A 96 6.35 8.79 14.12
C CYS A 96 5.61 7.50 14.46
N GLU A 97 4.99 7.40 15.63
CA GLU A 97 4.08 6.31 15.95
C GLU A 97 2.76 6.53 15.21
N VAL A 98 2.41 5.57 14.36
CA VAL A 98 1.22 5.59 13.50
C VAL A 98 0.33 4.42 13.89
N ALA A 99 -0.94 4.71 14.13
CA ALA A 99 -1.98 3.69 14.26
C ALA A 99 -2.78 3.64 12.95
N LEU A 100 -2.68 2.53 12.23
CA LEU A 100 -3.45 2.28 11.02
C LEU A 100 -4.74 1.55 11.40
N ASP A 101 -5.87 2.23 11.24
CA ASP A 101 -7.18 1.63 11.47
C ASP A 101 -7.57 0.74 10.27
N LEU A 102 -7.85 -0.54 10.54
CA LEU A 102 -8.15 -1.57 9.56
C LEU A 102 -9.57 -2.13 9.82
N PRO A 103 -10.62 -1.33 9.58
CA PRO A 103 -11.98 -1.68 10.00
C PRO A 103 -12.57 -2.83 9.18
N THR A 104 -12.23 -2.91 7.89
CA THR A 104 -12.72 -3.94 6.97
C THR A 104 -11.61 -4.55 6.14
N PHE A 105 -11.82 -5.76 5.61
CA PHE A 105 -10.88 -6.38 4.68
C PHE A 105 -10.75 -5.52 3.43
N SER A 106 -11.85 -4.99 2.91
CA SER A 106 -11.84 -4.08 1.76
C SER A 106 -11.03 -2.80 2.02
N ALA A 107 -11.23 -2.12 3.15
CA ALA A 107 -10.47 -0.91 3.49
C ALA A 107 -8.98 -1.20 3.68
N THR A 108 -8.65 -2.38 4.23
CA THR A 108 -7.26 -2.84 4.34
C THR A 108 -6.63 -3.06 2.96
N ALA A 109 -7.37 -3.65 2.02
CA ALA A 109 -6.89 -3.83 0.65
C ALA A 109 -6.70 -2.51 -0.09
N GLU A 110 -7.62 -1.56 0.09
CA GLU A 110 -7.52 -0.19 -0.44
C GLU A 110 -6.29 0.54 0.12
N MET A 111 -6.06 0.45 1.44
CA MET A 111 -4.87 1.00 2.09
C MET A 111 -3.58 0.39 1.54
N ALA A 112 -3.55 -0.93 1.34
CA ALA A 112 -2.42 -1.62 0.71
C ALA A 112 -2.20 -1.14 -0.75
N GLY A 113 -3.28 -0.93 -1.51
CA GLY A 113 -3.21 -0.44 -2.89
C GLY A 113 -2.68 0.99 -2.98
N ILE A 114 -3.27 1.93 -2.24
CA ILE A 114 -2.86 3.34 -2.24
C ILE A 114 -1.43 3.54 -1.72
N SER A 115 -0.93 2.62 -0.87
CA SER A 115 0.47 2.66 -0.42
C SER A 115 1.47 2.63 -1.58
N ARG A 116 1.13 1.99 -2.72
CA ARG A 116 2.00 1.94 -3.90
C ARG A 116 2.04 3.27 -4.65
N VAL A 117 0.96 4.02 -4.59
CA VAL A 117 0.86 5.38 -5.16
C VAL A 117 1.65 6.35 -4.29
N MET A 118 1.45 6.31 -2.98
CA MET A 118 2.24 7.11 -2.03
C MET A 118 3.73 6.79 -2.11
N GLY A 119 4.07 5.53 -2.34
CA GLY A 119 5.46 5.08 -2.53
C GLY A 119 6.09 5.51 -3.86
N GLY A 120 5.32 6.05 -4.81
CA GLY A 120 5.82 6.45 -6.13
C GLY A 120 6.02 5.31 -7.14
N TYR A 121 5.42 4.14 -6.90
CA TYR A 121 5.56 2.95 -7.78
C TYR A 121 4.45 2.82 -8.81
N HIS A 122 3.27 3.35 -8.52
CA HIS A 122 2.09 3.27 -9.37
C HIS A 122 1.40 4.62 -9.44
N ILE A 123 0.70 4.88 -10.54
CA ILE A 123 -0.29 5.96 -10.60
C ILE A 123 -1.65 5.45 -10.11
N GLN A 124 -2.55 6.38 -9.77
CA GLN A 124 -3.86 6.00 -9.21
C GLN A 124 -4.70 5.13 -10.17
N ALA A 125 -4.55 5.30 -11.49
CA ALA A 125 -5.23 4.46 -12.47
C ALA A 125 -4.83 2.98 -12.36
N ASP A 126 -3.54 2.68 -12.18
CA ASP A 126 -3.03 1.31 -12.00
C ASP A 126 -3.59 0.67 -10.72
N ASN A 127 -3.69 1.47 -9.65
CA ASN A 127 -4.24 1.05 -8.37
C ASN A 127 -5.72 0.70 -8.50
N VAL A 128 -6.53 1.62 -9.02
CA VAL A 128 -7.99 1.43 -9.18
C VAL A 128 -8.30 0.22 -10.05
N ALA A 129 -7.64 0.09 -11.20
CA ALA A 129 -7.84 -1.03 -12.10
C ALA A 129 -7.36 -2.36 -11.49
N GLY A 130 -6.26 -2.34 -10.73
CA GLY A 130 -5.77 -3.51 -9.99
C GLY A 130 -6.75 -3.99 -8.92
N LEU A 131 -7.27 -3.09 -8.09
CA LEU A 131 -8.27 -3.41 -7.07
C LEU A 131 -9.55 -3.98 -7.70
N GLU A 132 -10.01 -3.43 -8.83
CA GLU A 132 -11.16 -3.96 -9.57
C GLU A 132 -10.88 -5.38 -10.10
N LEU A 133 -9.72 -5.60 -10.71
CA LEU A 133 -9.30 -6.92 -11.19
C LEU A 133 -9.26 -7.95 -10.06
N GLY A 134 -8.70 -7.60 -8.91
CA GLY A 134 -8.60 -8.48 -7.74
C GLY A 134 -9.96 -8.99 -7.28
N ARG A 135 -10.96 -8.09 -7.19
CA ARG A 135 -12.34 -8.48 -6.86
C ARG A 135 -12.96 -9.42 -7.88
N LYS A 136 -12.73 -9.19 -9.18
CA LYS A 136 -13.20 -10.07 -10.26
C LYS A 136 -12.58 -11.45 -10.15
N VAL A 137 -11.27 -11.53 -9.88
CA VAL A 137 -10.56 -12.79 -9.65
C VAL A 137 -11.17 -13.54 -8.47
N ALA A 138 -11.36 -12.89 -7.32
CA ALA A 138 -11.98 -13.50 -6.15
C ALA A 138 -13.37 -14.07 -6.44
N ASN A 139 -14.25 -13.30 -7.06
CA ASN A 139 -15.60 -13.76 -7.43
C ASN A 139 -15.58 -14.92 -8.44
N TYR A 140 -14.56 -15.00 -9.29
CA TYR A 140 -14.40 -16.10 -10.23
C TYR A 140 -13.88 -17.39 -9.57
N VAL A 141 -12.94 -17.27 -8.63
CA VAL A 141 -12.29 -18.44 -8.01
C VAL A 141 -13.08 -18.98 -6.82
N PHE A 142 -13.73 -18.12 -6.03
CA PHE A 142 -14.36 -18.52 -4.77
C PHE A 142 -15.43 -19.60 -4.92
N PRO A 143 -16.37 -19.56 -5.90
CA PRO A 143 -17.35 -20.64 -6.07
C PRO A 143 -16.71 -22.00 -6.39
N LYS A 144 -15.59 -21.99 -7.12
CA LYS A 144 -14.84 -23.22 -7.43
C LYS A 144 -14.18 -23.78 -6.18
N THR A 145 -13.54 -22.91 -5.40
CA THR A 145 -12.94 -23.27 -4.10
C THR A 145 -14.01 -23.82 -3.15
N GLN A 146 -15.18 -23.17 -3.07
CA GLN A 146 -16.31 -23.64 -2.24
C GLN A 146 -16.79 -25.03 -2.66
N ALA A 147 -16.83 -25.33 -3.96
CA ALA A 147 -17.21 -26.66 -4.44
C ALA A 147 -16.26 -27.78 -3.95
N TYR A 148 -14.96 -27.47 -3.77
CA TYR A 148 -14.02 -28.42 -3.16
C TYR A 148 -14.33 -28.64 -1.67
N PHE A 149 -14.62 -27.58 -0.92
CA PHE A 149 -15.01 -27.70 0.50
C PHE A 149 -16.33 -28.45 0.69
N ASP A 150 -17.29 -28.25 -0.21
CA ASP A 150 -18.60 -28.91 -0.21
C ASP A 150 -18.54 -30.39 -0.66
N GLY A 151 -17.39 -30.87 -1.15
CA GLY A 151 -17.28 -32.20 -1.76
C GLY A 151 -18.03 -32.37 -3.09
N LYS A 152 -18.32 -31.26 -3.79
CA LYS A 152 -19.07 -31.20 -5.06
C LYS A 152 -18.20 -30.91 -6.28
N ALA A 153 -16.90 -30.70 -6.09
CA ALA A 153 -15.99 -30.39 -7.18
C ALA A 153 -15.91 -31.57 -8.16
N SER A 154 -16.12 -31.29 -9.46
CA SER A 154 -15.74 -32.22 -10.51
C SER A 154 -14.23 -32.09 -10.75
N VAL A 155 -13.50 -33.20 -10.61
CA VAL A 155 -12.12 -33.27 -11.08
C VAL A 155 -12.16 -33.13 -12.60
N ARG A 156 -11.40 -32.16 -13.10
CA ARG A 156 -11.32 -31.85 -14.53
C ARG A 156 -10.49 -32.88 -15.28
#